data_AF-A0A2E3TVG3-F1
#
_entry.id   AF-A0A2E3TVG3-F1
#
_cell.length_a   1.000
_cell.length_b   1.000
_cell.length_c   1.000
_cell.angle_alpha   90.00
_cell.angle_beta   90.00
_cell.angle_gamma   90.00
#
_symmetry.space_group_name_H-M   'P 1'
#
loop_
_entity.id
_entity.type
_entity.pdbx_description
1 polymer ?
#
loop_
_entity_poly.entity_id
_entity_poly.type
_entity_poly.pdbx_seq_one_letter_code
_entity_poly.pdbx_strand_id
1 'polypeptide(L)'
;MNSFSRQCLGALILVAGLGLAACGSDDAASSSEDSISIADPWSRQPANGQTATAVYGVITNAGAEDVTAVAVSTSVTDTAELHQVTVNDEGQMSMSKKEGGFTIEGGASFTFEPGGPHIMLLGINPAIYPAMVDVALSFDNGSTLEFVAEVRAIGDEATAEMHGEMTHDD
;
A
#
# COMPACT_ATOMS: atom_id res chain seq x y z
N MET A 1 -35.58 -62.96 48.88
CA MET A 1 -35.03 -63.62 47.69
C MET A 1 -34.13 -62.64 46.96
N ASN A 2 -32.84 -63.01 46.86
CA ASN A 2 -31.81 -62.53 45.92
C ASN A 2 -31.40 -61.05 46.09
N SER A 3 -30.43 -60.70 46.95
CA SER A 3 -28.97 -60.93 46.80
C SER A 3 -28.45 -60.61 45.40
N PHE A 4 -27.72 -59.50 45.24
CA PHE A 4 -26.42 -59.50 44.57
C PHE A 4 -25.58 -58.30 45.06
N SER A 5 -24.62 -58.66 45.89
CA SER A 5 -23.48 -57.90 46.37
C SER A 5 -22.49 -57.64 45.23
N ARG A 6 -21.94 -56.42 45.12
CA ARG A 6 -20.55 -56.17 44.66
C ARG A 6 -20.02 -54.87 45.29
N GLN A 7 -19.23 -55.03 46.36
CA GLN A 7 -18.29 -54.04 46.87
C GLN A 7 -16.95 -54.22 46.14
N CYS A 8 -16.36 -53.13 45.66
CA CYS A 8 -14.92 -52.95 45.42
C CYS A 8 -14.66 -51.46 45.75
N LEU A 9 -14.28 -51.11 46.99
CA LEU A 9 -12.91 -51.06 47.49
C LEU A 9 -11.99 -50.16 46.65
N GLY A 10 -11.79 -48.94 47.17
CA GLY A 10 -10.49 -48.27 47.23
C GLY A 10 -9.94 -47.61 45.97
N ALA A 11 -9.84 -46.28 46.01
CA ALA A 11 -8.55 -45.58 45.86
C ALA A 11 -8.74 -44.09 46.17
N LEU A 12 -8.22 -43.69 47.34
CA LEU A 12 -7.94 -42.31 47.68
C LEU A 12 -6.75 -41.87 46.81
N ILE A 13 -6.92 -40.94 45.88
CA ILE A 13 -5.81 -40.30 45.18
C ILE A 13 -5.88 -38.80 45.44
N LEU A 14 -5.05 -38.39 46.40
CA LEU A 14 -4.60 -37.02 46.63
C LEU A 14 -3.44 -36.79 45.65
N VAL A 15 -3.64 -35.98 44.61
CA VAL A 15 -2.54 -35.43 43.81
C VAL A 15 -2.75 -33.93 43.69
N ALA A 16 -1.89 -33.21 44.40
CA ALA A 16 -1.60 -31.81 44.19
C ALA A 16 -0.88 -31.64 42.85
N GLY A 17 -1.32 -30.69 42.04
CA GLY A 17 -0.68 -30.27 40.79
C GLY A 17 -1.05 -28.83 40.48
N LEU A 18 -0.18 -27.92 40.91
CA LEU A 18 -0.24 -26.47 40.73
C LEU A 18 -0.30 -26.09 39.25
N GLY A 19 -0.97 -24.98 38.97
CA GLY A 19 -1.42 -24.55 37.65
C GLY A 19 -0.31 -24.33 36.62
N LEU A 20 -0.58 -24.82 35.41
CA LEU A 20 0.00 -24.26 34.20
C LEU A 20 -0.85 -23.06 33.79
N ALA A 21 -0.40 -21.86 34.17
CA ALA A 21 -0.78 -20.64 33.47
C ALA A 21 -0.09 -20.68 32.11
N ALA A 22 -0.77 -21.23 31.11
CA ALA A 22 -0.40 -21.02 29.72
C ALA A 22 -0.71 -19.54 29.42
N CYS A 23 0.31 -18.70 29.39
CA CYS A 23 0.24 -17.43 28.70
C CYS A 23 -0.11 -17.75 27.24
N GLY A 24 -1.40 -17.59 26.90
CA GLY A 24 -1.77 -17.30 25.53
C GLY A 24 -1.14 -15.94 25.24
N SER A 25 -0.04 -15.95 24.49
CA SER A 25 0.32 -14.76 23.74
C SER A 25 -0.84 -14.54 22.78
N ASP A 26 -1.67 -13.55 23.07
CA ASP A 26 -2.44 -12.83 22.07
C ASP A 26 -1.41 -12.22 21.10
N ASP A 27 -0.90 -13.07 20.20
CA ASP A 27 -0.28 -12.62 18.97
C ASP A 27 -1.46 -12.12 18.14
N ALA A 28 -1.85 -10.87 18.43
CA ALA A 28 -2.64 -10.08 17.51
C ALA A 28 -1.76 -9.92 16.28
N ALA A 29 -1.80 -10.92 15.40
CA ALA A 29 -1.30 -10.82 14.06
C ALA A 29 -2.07 -9.66 13.43
N SER A 30 -1.47 -8.47 13.48
CA SER A 30 -1.92 -7.33 12.70
C SER A 30 -1.92 -7.82 11.26
N SER A 31 -3.11 -8.05 10.72
CA SER A 31 -3.29 -8.31 9.30
C SER A 31 -2.54 -7.22 8.56
N SER A 32 -1.64 -7.58 7.65
CA SER A 32 -0.75 -6.64 6.97
C SER A 32 -1.50 -5.46 6.32
N GLU A 33 -2.77 -5.65 5.98
CA GLU A 33 -3.69 -4.62 5.49
C GLU A 33 -3.86 -3.42 6.44
N ASP A 34 -3.87 -3.64 7.76
CA ASP A 34 -4.00 -2.54 8.75
C ASP A 34 -2.70 -1.75 8.95
N SER A 35 -1.56 -2.32 8.53
CA SER A 35 -0.24 -1.70 8.70
C SER A 35 0.24 -0.89 7.50
N ILE A 36 -0.33 -1.12 6.31
CA ILE A 36 0.04 -0.37 5.10
C ILE A 36 -0.99 0.73 4.86
N SER A 37 -0.51 1.95 4.66
CA SER A 37 -1.37 3.11 4.37
C SER A 37 -0.74 3.99 3.29
N ILE A 38 -1.55 4.85 2.68
CA ILE A 38 -1.08 5.85 1.72
C ILE A 38 -1.52 7.25 2.15
N ALA A 39 -0.59 8.20 2.07
CA ALA A 39 -0.82 9.61 2.31
C ALA A 39 -0.78 10.39 0.99
N ASP A 40 -1.68 11.36 0.89
CA ASP A 40 -1.86 12.25 -0.26
C ASP A 40 -1.86 11.54 -1.63
N PRO A 41 -2.70 10.52 -1.84
CA PRO A 41 -2.79 9.88 -3.14
C PRO A 41 -3.39 10.84 -4.17
N TRP A 42 -2.71 11.02 -5.29
CA TRP A 42 -3.20 11.85 -6.39
C TRP A 42 -2.79 11.32 -7.74
N SER A 43 -3.62 11.57 -8.74
CA SER A 43 -3.34 11.25 -10.13
C SER A 43 -3.13 12.52 -10.92
N ARG A 44 -2.14 12.50 -11.82
CA ARG A 44 -1.95 13.59 -12.77
C ARG A 44 -3.13 13.65 -13.73
N GLN A 45 -3.66 14.85 -13.93
CA GLN A 45 -4.60 15.11 -15.01
C GLN A 45 -3.93 14.82 -16.36
N PRO A 46 -4.49 13.91 -17.18
CA PRO A 46 -3.96 13.64 -18.51
C PRO A 46 -3.98 14.91 -19.36
N ALA A 47 -2.88 15.20 -20.05
CA ALA A 47 -2.88 16.27 -21.04
C ALA A 47 -3.77 15.90 -22.23
N ASN A 48 -4.29 16.91 -22.94
CA ASN A 48 -5.16 16.69 -24.10
C ASN A 48 -4.53 15.72 -25.12
N GLY A 49 -5.26 14.64 -25.42
CA GLY A 49 -4.84 13.62 -26.37
C GLY A 49 -3.81 12.61 -25.85
N GLN A 50 -3.32 12.75 -24.61
CA GLN A 50 -2.44 11.76 -24.00
C GLN A 50 -3.25 10.59 -23.43
N THR A 51 -2.86 9.38 -23.79
CA THR A 51 -3.46 8.12 -23.30
C THR A 51 -2.67 7.50 -22.16
N ALA A 52 -1.81 8.29 -21.52
CA ALA A 52 -0.88 7.86 -20.50
C ALA A 52 -0.91 8.90 -19.37
N THR A 53 -1.02 8.44 -18.12
CA THR A 53 -0.92 9.30 -16.94
C THR A 53 -0.33 8.54 -15.76
N ALA A 54 -0.06 9.22 -14.66
CA ALA A 54 0.57 8.65 -13.48
C ALA A 54 -0.22 8.92 -12.20
N VAL A 55 -0.03 8.05 -11.21
CA VAL A 55 -0.53 8.18 -9.83
C VAL A 55 0.67 8.22 -8.88
N TYR A 56 0.53 9.06 -7.86
CA TYR A 56 1.55 9.43 -6.88
C TYR A 56 0.97 9.36 -5.47
N GLY A 57 1.86 9.39 -4.48
CA GLY A 57 1.51 9.35 -3.06
C GLY A 57 2.63 8.74 -2.23
N VAL A 58 2.50 8.80 -0.91
CA VAL A 58 3.49 8.25 0.02
C VAL A 58 2.90 7.03 0.71
N ILE A 59 3.47 5.86 0.48
CA ILE A 59 3.09 4.64 1.19
C ILE A 59 3.89 4.53 2.48
N THR A 60 3.22 4.21 3.57
CA THR A 60 3.85 3.91 4.86
C THR A 60 3.56 2.47 5.24
N ASN A 61 4.61 1.73 5.57
CA ASN A 61 4.53 0.40 6.18
C ASN A 61 4.79 0.54 7.68
N ALA A 62 3.73 0.52 8.50
CA ALA A 62 3.82 0.53 9.95
C ALA A 62 4.12 -0.87 10.55
N GLY A 63 4.19 -1.90 9.72
CA GLY A 63 4.54 -3.27 10.11
C GLY A 63 6.03 -3.43 10.38
N ALA A 64 6.41 -4.55 10.98
CA ALA A 64 7.82 -4.87 11.26
C ALA A 64 8.54 -5.54 10.08
N GLU A 65 7.78 -6.16 9.17
CA GLU A 65 8.31 -6.92 8.04
C GLU A 65 8.25 -6.08 6.76
N ASP A 66 9.22 -6.30 5.87
CA ASP A 66 9.24 -5.67 4.55
C ASP A 66 8.10 -6.21 3.67
N VAL A 67 7.53 -5.34 2.84
CA VAL A 67 6.53 -5.72 1.83
C VAL A 67 6.94 -5.17 0.47
N THR A 68 6.67 -5.91 -0.60
CA THR A 68 6.98 -5.45 -1.96
C THR A 68 5.70 -5.20 -2.74
N ALA A 69 5.48 -3.97 -3.19
CA ALA A 69 4.41 -3.65 -4.13
C ALA A 69 4.77 -4.25 -5.50
N VAL A 70 4.04 -5.25 -5.96
CA VAL A 70 4.37 -6.04 -7.16
C VAL A 70 3.40 -5.85 -8.31
N ALA A 71 2.17 -5.42 -8.03
CA ALA A 71 1.16 -5.18 -9.04
C ALA A 71 0.25 -4.01 -8.65
N VAL A 72 -0.41 -3.46 -9.65
CA VAL A 72 -1.36 -2.37 -9.51
C VAL A 72 -2.53 -2.57 -10.47
N SER A 73 -3.74 -2.22 -10.05
CA SER A 73 -4.94 -2.23 -10.87
C SER A 73 -5.84 -1.04 -10.56
N THR A 74 -6.76 -0.75 -11.48
CA THR A 74 -7.71 0.37 -11.40
C THR A 74 -8.88 0.13 -12.35
N SER A 75 -10.03 0.74 -12.10
CA SER A 75 -11.16 0.70 -13.02
C SER A 75 -10.97 1.55 -14.29
N VAL A 76 -9.99 2.47 -14.33
CA VAL A 76 -9.86 3.44 -15.45
C VAL A 76 -9.09 2.89 -16.66
N THR A 77 -8.37 1.79 -16.51
CA THR A 77 -7.64 1.10 -17.59
C THR A 77 -7.30 -0.35 -17.23
N ASP A 78 -7.16 -1.20 -18.25
CA ASP A 78 -6.67 -2.58 -18.10
C ASP A 78 -5.14 -2.66 -17.93
N THR A 79 -4.42 -1.57 -18.20
CA THR A 79 -2.94 -1.56 -18.20
C THR A 79 -2.42 -0.55 -17.18
N ALA A 80 -2.18 -1.02 -15.96
CA ALA A 80 -1.52 -0.26 -14.90
C ALA A 80 -0.19 -0.93 -14.53
N GLU A 81 0.88 -0.15 -14.37
CA GLU A 81 2.23 -0.65 -14.15
C GLU A 81 2.99 0.17 -13.11
N LEU A 82 3.91 -0.46 -12.39
CA LEU A 82 4.87 0.23 -11.51
C LEU A 82 6.08 0.66 -12.34
N HIS A 83 6.38 1.96 -12.39
CA HIS A 83 7.46 2.51 -13.20
C HIS A 83 8.53 3.16 -12.33
N GLN A 84 9.78 3.06 -12.77
CA GLN A 84 10.93 3.74 -12.19
C GLN A 84 11.52 4.74 -13.18
N VAL A 85 12.22 5.74 -12.66
CA VAL A 85 13.02 6.66 -13.45
C VAL A 85 14.49 6.37 -13.21
N THR A 86 15.25 6.17 -14.27
CA THR A 86 16.70 5.96 -14.21
C THR A 86 17.43 7.01 -15.02
N VAL A 87 18.62 7.37 -14.58
CA VAL A 87 19.53 8.26 -15.32
C VAL A 87 20.67 7.41 -15.85
N ASN A 88 20.93 7.48 -17.15
CA ASN A 88 22.10 6.82 -17.72
C ASN A 88 23.38 7.64 -17.47
N ASP A 89 24.54 7.08 -17.81
CA ASP A 89 25.86 7.73 -17.62
C ASP A 89 26.01 9.05 -18.40
N GLU A 90 25.14 9.29 -19.39
CA GLU A 90 25.10 10.51 -20.21
C GLU A 90 24.13 11.56 -19.65
N GLY A 91 23.51 11.31 -18.48
CA GLY A 91 22.56 12.22 -17.85
C GLY A 91 21.14 12.18 -18.43
N GLN A 92 20.83 11.22 -19.31
CA GLN A 92 19.51 11.09 -19.91
C GLN A 92 18.57 10.30 -18.99
N MET A 93 17.40 10.88 -18.75
CA MET A 93 16.32 10.26 -17.97
C MET A 93 15.59 9.22 -18.83
N SER A 94 15.35 8.05 -18.27
CA SER A 94 14.54 6.98 -18.86
C SER A 94 13.45 6.57 -17.89
N MET A 95 12.23 6.37 -18.40
CA MET A 95 11.09 5.85 -17.65
C MET A 95 10.81 4.43 -18.13
N SER A 96 10.76 3.47 -17.21
CA SER A 96 10.48 2.08 -17.55
C SER A 96 9.74 1.37 -16.44
N LYS A 97 9.02 0.31 -16.80
CA LYS A 97 8.47 -0.63 -15.82
C LYS A 97 9.54 -1.13 -14.87
N LYS A 98 9.20 -1.20 -13.58
CA LYS A 98 10.00 -1.77 -12.51
C LYS A 98 9.69 -3.26 -12.41
N GLU A 99 10.55 -4.08 -12.99
CA GLU A 99 10.49 -5.53 -12.75
C GLU A 99 10.78 -5.84 -11.27
N GLY A 100 9.98 -6.73 -10.69
CA GLY A 100 10.07 -7.10 -9.27
C GLY A 100 9.44 -6.11 -8.29
N GLY A 101 8.97 -4.94 -8.74
CA GLY A 101 8.23 -4.00 -7.90
C GLY A 101 9.09 -3.13 -6.98
N PHE A 102 8.46 -2.56 -5.95
CA PHE A 102 9.08 -1.65 -4.98
C PHE A 102 8.94 -2.19 -3.56
N THR A 103 10.07 -2.46 -2.91
CA THR A 103 10.11 -2.86 -1.50
C THR A 103 9.94 -1.66 -0.60
N ILE A 104 9.07 -1.82 0.40
CA ILE A 104 8.75 -0.85 1.43
C ILE A 104 9.15 -1.50 2.75
N GLU A 105 10.26 -1.04 3.31
CA GLU A 105 10.82 -1.62 4.53
C GLU A 105 9.84 -1.50 5.71
N GLY A 106 9.89 -2.46 6.63
CA GLY A 106 9.14 -2.41 7.88
C GLY A 106 9.45 -1.14 8.67
N GLY A 107 8.42 -0.39 9.07
CA GLY A 107 8.55 0.88 9.79
C GLY A 107 8.99 2.06 8.91
N ALA A 108 9.08 1.88 7.59
CA ALA A 108 9.53 2.91 6.65
C ALA A 108 8.39 3.41 5.74
N SER A 109 8.74 4.39 4.91
CA SER A 109 7.85 4.92 3.87
C SER A 109 8.53 4.91 2.51
N PHE A 110 7.72 4.80 1.47
CA PHE A 110 8.13 4.81 0.07
C PHE A 110 7.31 5.85 -0.69
N THR A 111 8.00 6.70 -1.45
CA THR A 111 7.36 7.81 -2.17
C THR A 111 7.22 7.48 -3.65
N PHE A 112 5.99 7.58 -4.16
CA PHE A 112 5.71 7.71 -5.58
C PHE A 112 5.58 9.20 -5.92
N GLU A 113 6.46 9.75 -6.76
CA GLU A 113 6.55 11.19 -7.03
C GLU A 113 6.88 11.52 -8.49
N PRO A 114 6.52 12.74 -8.96
CA PRO A 114 6.93 13.22 -10.27
C PRO A 114 8.46 13.20 -10.45
N GLY A 115 8.94 12.55 -11.51
CA GLY A 115 10.37 12.42 -11.80
C GLY A 115 11.07 11.28 -11.05
N GLY A 116 10.37 10.60 -10.13
CA GLY A 116 10.82 9.40 -9.43
C GLY A 116 9.92 8.18 -9.73
N PRO A 117 9.91 7.17 -8.85
CA PRO A 117 8.98 6.05 -8.91
C PRO A 117 7.53 6.53 -9.04
N HIS A 118 6.72 5.87 -9.88
CA HIS A 118 5.30 6.21 -10.04
C HIS A 118 4.48 5.02 -10.52
N ILE A 119 3.17 5.10 -10.30
CA ILE A 119 2.20 4.16 -10.88
C ILE A 119 1.80 4.72 -12.25
N MET A 120 2.12 4.01 -13.32
CA MET A 120 1.81 4.39 -14.69
C MET A 120 0.49 3.76 -15.14
N LEU A 121 -0.44 4.59 -15.61
CA LEU A 121 -1.70 4.17 -16.21
C LEU A 121 -1.62 4.38 -17.73
N LEU A 122 -1.68 3.31 -18.50
CA LEU A 122 -1.55 3.30 -19.95
C LEU A 122 -2.89 3.02 -20.60
N GLY A 123 -3.14 3.55 -21.80
CA GLY A 123 -4.37 3.28 -22.55
C GLY A 123 -5.63 3.95 -21.99
N ILE A 124 -5.49 4.96 -21.15
CA ILE A 124 -6.63 5.72 -20.61
C ILE A 124 -7.31 6.56 -21.70
N ASN A 125 -8.60 6.88 -21.50
CA ASN A 125 -9.33 7.81 -22.34
C ASN A 125 -9.40 9.20 -21.68
N PRO A 126 -8.64 10.21 -22.16
CA PRO A 126 -8.60 11.53 -21.54
C PRO A 126 -9.93 12.28 -21.59
N ALA A 127 -10.84 11.95 -22.53
CA ALA A 127 -12.13 12.63 -22.67
C ALA A 127 -13.15 12.28 -21.57
N ILE A 128 -12.94 11.15 -20.88
CA ILE A 128 -13.81 10.65 -19.82
C ILE A 128 -13.03 10.30 -18.55
N TYR A 129 -11.83 10.87 -18.40
CA TYR A 129 -11.01 10.62 -17.22
C TYR A 129 -11.71 11.18 -15.97
N PRO A 130 -11.91 10.37 -14.91
CA PRO A 130 -12.71 10.78 -13.76
C PRO A 130 -11.97 11.82 -12.91
N ALA A 131 -12.67 12.47 -11.98
CA ALA A 131 -12.05 13.38 -11.00
C ALA A 131 -11.37 12.62 -9.84
N MET A 132 -11.73 11.36 -9.64
CA MET A 132 -11.21 10.46 -8.60
C MET A 132 -10.90 9.11 -9.26
N VAL A 133 -9.75 8.53 -8.94
CA VAL A 133 -9.27 7.27 -9.52
C VAL A 133 -9.13 6.24 -8.40
N ASP A 134 -9.88 5.15 -8.46
CA ASP A 134 -9.67 4.00 -7.59
C ASP A 134 -8.39 3.26 -8.01
N VAL A 135 -7.55 2.90 -7.05
CA VAL A 135 -6.32 2.16 -7.28
C VAL A 135 -6.19 1.06 -6.23
N ALA A 136 -5.82 -0.13 -6.66
CA ALA A 136 -5.47 -1.24 -5.80
C ALA A 136 -4.00 -1.63 -6.02
N LEU A 137 -3.18 -1.56 -4.97
CA LEU A 137 -1.81 -2.05 -4.98
C LEU A 137 -1.74 -3.41 -4.32
N SER A 138 -1.25 -4.42 -5.04
CA SER A 138 -1.03 -5.76 -4.51
C SER A 138 0.41 -5.95 -4.08
N PHE A 139 0.58 -6.54 -2.90
CA PHE A 139 1.88 -6.83 -2.32
C PHE A 139 2.26 -8.31 -2.47
N ASP A 140 3.54 -8.61 -2.40
CA ASP A 140 4.12 -9.96 -2.48
C ASP A 140 3.63 -10.91 -1.38
N ASN A 141 3.27 -10.37 -0.21
CA ASN A 141 2.68 -11.12 0.91
C ASN A 141 1.18 -11.47 0.70
N GLY A 142 0.58 -11.06 -0.42
CA GLY A 142 -0.82 -11.32 -0.76
C GLY A 142 -1.82 -10.29 -0.25
N SER A 143 -1.39 -9.29 0.54
CA SER A 143 -2.25 -8.17 0.96
C SER A 143 -2.48 -7.18 -0.18
N THR A 144 -3.54 -6.38 -0.07
CA THR A 144 -3.86 -5.32 -1.04
C THR A 144 -4.19 -4.02 -0.32
N LEU A 145 -3.65 -2.91 -0.83
CA LEU A 145 -4.04 -1.56 -0.41
C LEU A 145 -4.93 -0.94 -1.48
N GLU A 146 -6.19 -0.71 -1.13
CA GLU A 146 -7.13 0.05 -1.95
C GLU A 146 -7.16 1.52 -1.50
N PHE A 147 -7.08 2.44 -2.46
CA PHE A 147 -7.17 3.87 -2.19
C PHE A 147 -7.79 4.62 -3.35
N VAL A 148 -8.20 5.85 -3.09
CA VAL A 148 -8.75 6.75 -4.11
C VAL A 148 -7.82 7.94 -4.26
N ALA A 149 -7.33 8.16 -5.48
CA ALA A 149 -6.45 9.25 -5.84
C ALA A 149 -7.25 10.41 -6.47
N GLU A 150 -7.07 11.62 -5.96
CA GLU A 150 -7.66 12.83 -6.55
C GLU A 150 -6.93 13.24 -7.83
N VAL A 151 -7.65 13.62 -8.88
CA VAL A 151 -7.02 14.09 -10.12
C VAL A 151 -6.64 15.57 -10.01
N ARG A 152 -5.35 15.87 -10.17
CA ARG A 152 -4.76 17.22 -10.03
C ARG A 152 -3.97 17.63 -11.27
N ALA A 153 -3.94 18.93 -11.58
CA ALA A 153 -3.08 19.43 -12.64
C ALA A 153 -1.61 19.49 -12.18
N ILE A 154 -0.65 19.29 -13.10
CA ILE A 154 0.76 19.58 -12.78
C ILE A 154 0.89 21.10 -12.58
N GLY A 155 1.29 21.50 -11.37
CA GLY A 155 1.52 22.89 -11.00
C GLY A 155 0.72 23.37 -9.78
N ASP A 156 -0.31 22.64 -9.36
CA ASP A 156 -1.11 23.03 -8.17
C ASP A 156 -0.34 22.87 -6.86
N GLU A 157 0.71 22.04 -6.83
CA GLU A 157 1.70 21.93 -5.75
C GLU A 157 2.39 23.26 -5.41
N ALA A 158 2.38 24.25 -6.34
CA ALA A 158 2.99 25.56 -6.18
C ALA A 158 2.01 26.67 -5.73
N THR A 159 0.75 26.35 -5.44
CA THR A 159 -0.27 27.37 -5.11
C THR A 159 -0.61 27.49 -3.62
N ALA A 160 0.10 26.78 -2.73
CA ALA A 160 -0.04 26.98 -1.28
C ALA A 160 0.86 28.10 -0.72
N GLU A 161 1.97 28.46 -1.38
CA GLU A 161 2.92 29.44 -0.84
C GLU A 161 3.60 30.19 -1.99
N MET A 162 3.01 31.26 -2.54
CA MET A 162 3.71 32.39 -3.18
C MET A 162 2.72 33.51 -3.55
N HIS A 163 2.14 34.15 -2.53
CA HIS A 163 1.66 35.52 -2.63
C HIS A 163 2.88 36.45 -2.57
N GLY A 164 3.56 36.59 -3.71
CA GLY A 164 4.72 37.45 -3.89
C GLY A 164 4.47 38.44 -5.03
N GLU A 165 3.81 39.54 -4.69
CA GLU A 165 3.78 40.85 -5.36
C GLU A 165 4.72 40.98 -6.58
N MET A 166 4.15 41.04 -7.79
CA MET A 166 4.86 41.44 -9.00
C MET A 166 4.76 42.96 -9.16
N THR A 167 5.67 43.71 -8.53
CA THR A 167 5.91 45.11 -8.92
C THR A 167 6.79 45.12 -10.17
N HIS A 168 6.18 45.42 -11.32
CA HIS A 168 6.89 45.88 -12.51
C HIS A 168 7.23 47.36 -12.29
N ASP A 169 8.52 47.68 -12.17
CA ASP A 169 9.03 49.05 -12.31
C ASP A 169 9.73 49.15 -13.68
N ASP A 170 9.14 50.00 -14.53
CA ASP A 170 9.60 50.73 -15.75
C ASP A 170 10.63 50.12 -16.71
#